data_AF-A0A969WIC0-F1
#
_entry.id   AF-A0A969WIC0-F1
#
_cell.length_a   1.000
_cell.length_b   1.000
_cell.length_c   1.000
_cell.angle_alpha   90.00
_cell.angle_beta   90.00
_cell.angle_gamma   90.00
#
_symmetry.space_group_name_H-M   'P 1'
#
loop_
_entity.id
_entity.type
_entity.pdbx_description
1 polymer ?
#
loop_
_entity_poly.entity_id
_entity_poly.type
_entity_poly.pdbx_seq_one_letter_code
_entity_poly.pdbx_strand_id
1 'polypeptide(L)'
;MKKLSAILLLLGAMLLLSAVLLSAAPTSFAVPWQVVGNGGGDSSNATFAVSGTIGQPVTAVSSNNNITLSSGYWSGLSANYDIYLPAIIKQ
;
A
#
# COMPACT_ATOMS: atom_id res chain seq x y z
N MET A 1 -36.59 1.65 -51.83
CA MET A 1 -35.38 2.48 -51.63
C MET A 1 -35.43 3.29 -50.32
N LYS A 2 -36.46 4.12 -50.08
CA LYS A 2 -36.56 4.96 -48.86
C LYS A 2 -36.48 4.18 -47.52
N LYS A 3 -37.09 2.99 -47.44
CA LYS A 3 -37.04 2.11 -46.25
C LYS A 3 -35.66 1.53 -45.99
N LEU A 4 -34.92 1.20 -47.06
CA LEU A 4 -33.56 0.65 -46.97
C LEU A 4 -32.57 1.73 -46.46
N SER A 5 -32.69 2.96 -47.00
CA SER A 5 -31.92 4.10 -46.50
C SER A 5 -32.18 4.38 -45.02
N ALA A 6 -33.43 4.29 -44.56
CA ALA A 6 -33.76 4.49 -43.15
C ALA A 6 -33.13 3.41 -42.24
N ILE A 7 -33.13 2.15 -42.67
CA ILE A 7 -32.50 1.04 -41.94
C ILE A 7 -30.98 1.22 -41.85
N LEU A 8 -30.33 1.60 -42.97
CA LEU A 8 -28.90 1.85 -43.01
C LEU A 8 -28.49 3.02 -42.10
N LEU A 9 -29.32 4.07 -42.05
CA LEU A 9 -29.07 5.24 -41.20
C LEU A 9 -29.18 4.88 -39.70
N LEU A 10 -30.19 4.09 -39.35
CA LEU A 10 -30.36 3.60 -37.97
C LEU A 10 -29.20 2.69 -37.55
N LEU A 11 -28.77 1.79 -38.44
CA LEU A 11 -27.65 0.89 -38.16
C LEU A 11 -26.35 1.68 -37.98
N GLY A 12 -26.10 2.67 -38.85
CA GLY A 12 -24.96 3.58 -38.72
C GLY A 12 -24.98 4.36 -37.40
N ALA A 13 -26.16 4.87 -36.98
CA ALA A 13 -26.31 5.55 -35.70
C ALA A 13 -26.04 4.62 -34.51
N MET A 14 -26.50 3.36 -34.56
CA MET A 14 -26.22 2.38 -33.52
C MET A 14 -24.73 2.02 -33.43
N LEU A 15 -24.04 1.88 -34.57
CA LEU A 15 -22.59 1.63 -34.59
C LEU A 15 -21.78 2.82 -34.03
N LEU A 16 -22.21 4.05 -34.33
CA LEU A 16 -21.55 5.25 -33.77
C LEU A 16 -21.74 5.31 -32.24
N LEU A 17 -22.93 4.96 -31.75
CA LEU A 17 -23.22 4.97 -30.31
C LEU A 17 -22.41 3.91 -29.56
N SER A 18 -22.24 2.71 -30.14
CA SER A 18 -21.43 1.65 -29.52
C SER A 18 -19.93 1.97 -29.50
N ALA A 19 -19.41 2.65 -30.52
CA ALA A 19 -18.02 3.10 -30.56
C ALA A 19 -17.72 4.14 -29.45
N VAL A 20 -18.64 5.08 -29.20
CA VAL A 20 -18.51 6.06 -28.12
C VAL A 20 -18.50 5.37 -26.75
N LEU A 21 -19.39 4.39 -26.53
CA LEU A 21 -19.46 3.64 -25.28
C LEU A 21 -18.21 2.79 -25.01
N LEU A 22 -17.59 2.22 -26.04
CA LEU A 22 -16.32 1.49 -25.91
C LEU A 22 -15.12 2.41 -25.60
N SER A 23 -15.16 3.66 -26.06
CA SER A 23 -14.10 4.65 -25.79
C SER A 23 -14.14 5.23 -24.39
N ALA A 24 -15.28 5.12 -23.70
CA ALA A 24 -15.42 5.48 -22.31
C ALA A 24 -14.66 4.44 -21.46
N ALA A 25 -13.38 4.70 -21.23
CA ALA A 25 -12.59 3.93 -20.27
C ALA A 25 -13.34 3.92 -18.93
N PRO A 26 -13.46 2.77 -18.23
CA PRO A 26 -13.94 2.79 -16.87
C PRO A 26 -13.06 3.77 -16.10
N THR A 27 -13.66 4.80 -15.52
CA THR A 27 -12.95 5.69 -14.61
C THR A 27 -12.34 4.79 -13.55
N SER A 28 -11.01 4.62 -13.60
CA SER A 28 -10.30 3.85 -12.61
C SER A 28 -10.45 4.59 -11.29
N PHE A 29 -11.48 4.25 -10.52
CA PHE A 29 -11.65 4.77 -9.19
C PHE A 29 -10.52 4.16 -8.36
N ALA A 30 -9.41 4.90 -8.25
CA ALA A 30 -8.38 4.58 -7.29
C ALA A 30 -8.95 4.91 -5.91
N VAL A 31 -9.12 3.89 -5.08
CA VAL A 31 -9.33 4.08 -3.65
C VAL A 31 -7.93 4.09 -3.02
N PRO A 32 -7.35 5.27 -2.72
CA PRO A 32 -6.04 5.31 -2.11
C PRO A 32 -6.13 4.71 -0.70
N TRP A 33 -5.39 3.63 -0.47
CA TRP A 33 -5.23 3.09 0.86
C TRP A 33 -4.14 3.87 1.58
N GLN A 34 -4.49 4.50 2.70
CA GLN A 34 -3.55 5.23 3.55
C GLN A 34 -3.54 4.62 4.94
N VAL A 35 -2.34 4.43 5.48
CA VAL A 35 -2.13 3.95 6.85
C VAL A 35 -1.22 4.91 7.60
N VAL A 36 -1.48 5.08 8.89
CA VAL A 36 -0.51 5.71 9.79
C VAL A 36 0.54 4.65 10.14
N GLY A 37 1.67 4.69 9.45
CA GLY A 37 2.72 3.66 9.57
C GLY A 37 3.66 3.80 10.77
N ASN A 38 3.70 4.96 11.43
CA ASN A 38 4.68 5.29 12.48
C ASN A 38 4.04 5.85 13.76
N GLY A 39 2.77 5.55 14.02
CA GLY A 39 2.09 6.06 15.21
C GLY A 39 2.57 5.35 16.47
N GLY A 40 3.18 6.08 17.39
CA GLY A 40 3.63 5.58 18.70
C GLY A 40 4.15 6.70 19.59
N GLY A 41 4.63 6.35 20.76
CA GLY A 41 5.22 7.30 21.69
C GLY A 41 5.74 6.66 22.97
N ASP A 42 6.44 7.48 23.73
CA ASP A 42 7.06 7.09 24.99
C ASP A 42 6.33 7.75 26.16
N SER A 43 6.28 7.04 27.29
CA SER A 43 5.79 7.54 28.57
C SER A 43 6.77 7.11 29.64
N SER A 44 7.27 8.07 30.41
CA SER A 44 8.30 7.79 31.42
C SER A 44 8.06 8.52 32.73
N ASN A 45 8.66 7.99 33.79
CA ASN A 45 8.82 8.62 35.09
C ASN A 45 10.26 8.43 35.58
N ALA A 46 10.52 8.73 36.86
CA ALA A 46 11.85 8.62 37.47
C ALA A 46 12.43 7.19 37.51
N THR A 47 11.61 6.15 37.34
CA THR A 47 12.00 4.75 37.55
C THR A 47 11.77 3.88 36.33
N PHE A 48 10.80 4.22 35.48
CA PHE A 48 10.40 3.42 34.33
C PHE A 48 10.15 4.27 33.09
N ALA A 49 10.45 3.70 31.94
CA ALA A 49 10.05 4.19 30.63
C ALA A 49 9.29 3.08 29.90
N VAL A 50 8.20 3.45 29.25
CA VAL A 50 7.33 2.57 28.47
C VAL A 50 7.18 3.19 27.09
N SER A 51 7.49 2.42 26.07
CA SER A 51 7.38 2.81 24.68
C SER A 51 6.31 1.96 24.01
N GLY A 52 5.36 2.59 23.33
CA GLY A 52 4.21 1.93 22.74
C GLY A 52 3.90 2.43 21.34
N THR A 53 3.27 1.58 20.53
CA THR A 53 2.80 1.93 19.19
C THR A 53 1.29 1.76 19.12
N ILE A 54 0.58 2.65 18.43
CA ILE A 54 -0.75 2.30 17.93
C ILE A 54 -0.56 1.26 16.83
N GLY A 55 -1.52 0.34 16.68
CA GLY A 55 -1.38 -0.85 15.82
C GLY A 55 -0.69 -0.57 14.48
N GLN A 56 0.18 -1.48 14.05
CA GLN A 56 1.03 -1.28 12.87
C GLN A 56 0.58 -2.18 11.73
N PRO A 57 -0.41 -1.75 10.91
CA PRO A 57 -0.90 -2.57 9.80
C PRO A 57 0.16 -2.74 8.70
N VAL A 58 1.22 -1.93 8.70
CA VAL A 58 2.35 -2.02 7.75
C VAL A 58 3.66 -1.83 8.51
N THR A 59 4.40 -2.92 8.69
CA THR A 59 5.77 -2.94 9.22
C THR A 59 6.68 -3.63 8.22
N ALA A 60 7.46 -2.86 7.47
CA ALA A 60 8.34 -3.40 6.45
C ALA A 60 9.39 -2.38 6.03
N VAL A 61 10.50 -2.89 5.50
CA VAL A 61 11.46 -2.09 4.75
C VAL A 61 11.12 -2.23 3.27
N SER A 62 10.95 -1.09 2.59
CA SER A 62 10.83 -1.00 1.14
C SER A 62 12.04 -0.26 0.60
N SER A 63 12.78 -0.86 -0.31
CA SER A 63 14.00 -0.28 -0.86
C SER A 63 14.00 -0.33 -2.38
N ASN A 64 14.54 0.73 -2.99
CA ASN A 64 15.02 0.73 -4.37
C ASN A 64 16.51 1.09 -4.40
N ASN A 65 17.12 1.22 -5.58
CA ASN A 65 18.55 1.51 -5.72
C ASN A 65 19.01 2.83 -5.03
N ASN A 66 18.11 3.76 -4.75
CA ASN A 66 18.46 5.11 -4.27
C ASN A 66 17.87 5.43 -2.88
N ILE A 67 16.75 4.81 -2.50
CA ILE A 67 16.00 5.13 -1.29
C ILE A 67 15.57 3.85 -0.59
N THR A 68 15.81 3.81 0.71
CA THR A 68 15.25 2.81 1.62
C THR A 68 14.25 3.52 2.54
N LEU A 69 13.01 3.08 2.50
CA LEU A 69 11.94 3.51 3.39
C LEU A 69 11.68 2.39 4.41
N SER A 70 11.81 2.72 5.69
CA SER A 70 11.47 1.81 6.77
C SER A 70 10.16 2.26 7.41
N SER A 71 9.18 1.36 7.46
CA SER A 71 7.85 1.63 8.02
C SER A 71 7.65 0.90 9.34
N GLY A 72 7.08 1.59 10.33
CA GLY A 72 6.86 1.10 11.69
C GLY A 72 7.59 1.96 12.70
N TYR A 73 6.92 2.29 13.81
CA TYR A 73 7.51 3.03 14.96
C TYR A 73 8.82 2.37 15.45
N TRP A 74 8.87 1.03 15.43
CA TRP A 74 10.04 0.27 15.86
C TRP A 74 11.08 0.06 14.75
N SER A 75 10.81 0.57 13.54
CA SER A 75 11.69 0.35 12.40
C SER A 75 12.92 1.25 12.52
N GLY A 76 14.11 0.66 12.31
CA GLY A 76 15.38 1.34 12.58
C GLY A 76 15.91 1.17 13.99
N LEU A 77 15.17 0.53 14.91
CA LEU A 77 15.75 0.04 16.15
C LEU A 77 16.62 -1.18 15.87
N SER A 78 17.91 -0.93 15.69
CA SER A 78 18.93 -1.97 15.85
C SER A 78 19.07 -2.24 17.34
N ALA A 79 18.29 -3.20 17.83
CA ALA A 79 18.51 -3.72 19.16
C ALA A 79 19.83 -4.51 19.15
N ASN A 80 20.86 -3.94 19.77
CA ASN A 80 22.09 -4.66 20.08
C ASN A 80 21.80 -5.52 21.30
N TYR A 81 21.77 -6.84 21.10
CA TYR A 81 21.66 -7.81 22.19
C TYR A 81 23.00 -8.52 22.34
N ASP A 82 23.54 -8.51 23.55
CA ASP A 82 24.63 -9.40 23.92
C ASP A 82 24.06 -10.81 24.10
N ILE A 83 24.35 -11.69 23.16
CA ILE A 83 23.96 -13.10 23.23
C ILE A 83 25.03 -13.83 24.04
N TYR A 84 24.70 -14.22 25.27
CA TYR A 84 25.56 -15.06 26.09
C TYR A 84 25.22 -16.53 25.84
N LEU A 85 26.13 -17.24 25.16
CA LEU A 85 26.00 -18.69 24.97
C LEU A 85 26.65 -19.45 26.13
N PRO A 86 26.08 -20.59 26.56
CA PRO A 86 26.73 -21.49 27.51
C PRO A 86 28.04 -22.05 26.92
N ALA A 87 29.13 -21.97 27.69
CA ALA A 87 30.39 -22.61 27.31
C ALA A 87 30.31 -24.12 27.60
N ILE A 88 30.36 -24.94 26.55
CA ILE A 88 30.49 -26.40 26.68
C ILE A 88 31.97 -26.76 26.60
N ILE A 89 32.54 -27.25 27.70
CA ILE A 89 33.92 -27.73 27.77
C ILE A 89 33.90 -29.25 27.59
N LYS A 90 34.62 -29.77 26.60
CA LYS A 90 34.78 -31.20 26.38
C LYS A 90 36.03 -31.67 27.12
N GLN A 91 35.86 -32.66 28.00
CA GLN A 91 36.95 -33.36 28.68
C GLN A 91 37.56 -34.42 27.77
#